data_AF-A0A2T7HAZ6-F1
#
_entry.id   AF-A0A2T7HAZ6-F1
#
_cell.length_a   1.000
_cell.length_b   1.000
_cell.length_c   1.000
_cell.angle_alpha   90.00
_cell.angle_beta   90.00
_cell.angle_gamma   90.00
#
_symmetry.space_group_name_H-M   'P 1'
#
loop_
_entity.id
_entity.type
_entity.pdbx_description
1 polymer ?
#
loop_
_entity_poly.entity_id
_entity_poly.type
_entity_poly.pdbx_seq_one_letter_code
_entity_poly.pdbx_strand_id
1 'polypeptide(L)'
;MSGYELFRILTLGGLILGAGISRPASQETRDARRARNCGYYREMVRHAFESIDKKALTPRFAADHEAFIEGGCLAVMPACPASSADFAFADMLLMMTVSANMGSTFTPFWCPVKEGG
;
A
#
# COMPACT_ATOMS: atom_id res chain seq x y z
N MET A 1 -10.23 29.44 -64.57
CA MET A 1 -10.63 28.47 -63.53
C MET A 1 -9.39 27.62 -63.23
N SER A 2 -8.31 28.19 -62.70
CA SER A 2 -7.93 28.58 -61.32
C SER A 2 -7.48 27.39 -60.46
N GLY A 3 -6.16 27.20 -60.36
CA GLY A 3 -5.42 26.10 -59.73
C GLY A 3 -5.50 26.00 -58.20
N TYR A 4 -6.67 26.28 -57.63
CA TYR A 4 -6.94 26.19 -56.19
C TYR A 4 -7.37 24.78 -55.73
N GLU A 5 -7.80 23.90 -56.63
CA GLU A 5 -8.33 22.58 -56.27
C GLU A 5 -7.22 21.54 -56.02
N LEU A 6 -6.04 21.69 -56.65
CA LEU A 6 -4.89 20.81 -56.41
C LEU A 6 -4.22 21.06 -55.04
N PHE A 7 -4.30 22.29 -54.51
CA PHE A 7 -3.72 22.62 -53.20
C PHE A 7 -4.61 22.26 -52.01
N ARG A 8 -5.90 21.96 -52.25
CA ARG A 8 -6.83 21.51 -51.19
C ARG A 8 -6.61 20.07 -50.74
N ILE A 9 -6.01 19.23 -51.59
CA ILE A 9 -5.76 17.82 -51.26
C ILE A 9 -4.53 17.67 -50.35
N LEU A 10 -3.60 18.64 -50.36
CA LEU A 10 -2.39 18.61 -49.51
C LEU A 10 -2.60 19.11 -48.07
N THR A 11 -3.78 19.65 -47.72
CA THR A 11 -4.07 20.17 -46.36
C THR A 11 -4.92 19.24 -45.48
N LEU A 12 -5.52 18.17 -46.04
CA LEU A 12 -6.40 17.26 -45.29
C LEU A 12 -5.77 15.93 -44.83
N GLY A 13 -4.50 15.67 -45.13
CA GLY A 13 -3.88 14.35 -44.89
C GLY A 13 -2.88 14.25 -43.73
N GLY A 14 -2.66 15.30 -42.94
CA GLY A 14 -1.44 15.39 -42.10
C GLY A 14 -1.65 15.72 -40.63
N LEU A 15 -2.72 15.27 -39.97
CA LEU A 15 -3.02 15.76 -38.61
C LEU A 15 -3.73 14.78 -37.66
N ILE A 16 -3.39 13.48 -37.64
CA ILE A 16 -3.76 12.60 -36.51
C ILE A 16 -2.69 11.52 -36.24
N LEU A 17 -1.47 11.90 -35.83
CA LEU A 17 -0.45 10.91 -35.38
C LEU A 17 0.42 11.41 -34.20
N GLY A 18 -0.09 12.32 -33.36
CA GLY A 18 0.77 13.05 -32.41
C GLY A 18 0.31 13.19 -30.95
N ALA A 19 -0.71 12.48 -30.46
CA ALA A 19 -1.23 12.70 -29.10
C ALA A 19 -1.21 11.45 -28.19
N GLY A 20 -0.26 10.55 -28.40
CA GLY A 20 0.00 9.40 -27.52
C GLY A 20 1.23 9.60 -26.64
N ILE A 21 1.53 10.82 -26.16
CA ILE A 21 2.62 11.00 -25.20
C ILE A 21 2.09 10.53 -23.85
N SER A 22 2.30 9.25 -23.53
CA SER A 22 2.14 8.72 -22.17
C SER A 22 2.93 9.61 -21.23
N ARG A 23 2.24 10.44 -20.43
CA ARG A 23 2.89 11.18 -19.33
C ARG A 23 3.60 10.15 -18.46
N PRO A 24 4.91 10.27 -18.19
CA PRO A 24 5.54 9.41 -17.20
C PRO A 24 4.79 9.63 -15.89
N ALA A 25 4.28 8.56 -15.29
CA ALA A 25 3.74 8.63 -13.95
C ALA A 25 4.83 9.25 -13.05
N SER A 26 4.50 10.34 -12.35
CA SER A 26 5.42 10.92 -11.38
C SER A 26 5.85 9.80 -10.43
N GLN A 27 7.15 9.49 -10.40
CA GLN A 27 7.68 8.50 -9.47
C GLN A 27 7.49 9.05 -8.06
N GLU A 28 6.59 8.42 -7.31
CA GLU A 28 6.39 8.72 -5.91
C GLU A 28 7.69 8.46 -5.13
N THR A 29 8.05 9.38 -4.22
CA THR A 29 9.21 9.19 -3.34
C THR A 29 8.96 8.03 -2.36
N ARG A 30 10.04 7.43 -1.85
CA ARG A 30 9.95 6.36 -0.86
C ARG A 30 9.20 6.78 0.40
N ASP A 31 9.39 8.01 0.86
CA ASP A 31 8.71 8.55 2.04
C ASP A 31 7.23 8.83 1.80
N ALA A 32 6.88 9.41 0.65
CA ALA A 32 5.47 9.62 0.30
C ALA A 32 4.73 8.27 0.21
N ARG A 33 5.36 7.26 -0.42
CA ARG A 33 4.80 5.91 -0.50
C ARG A 33 4.59 5.30 0.88
N ARG A 34 5.58 5.43 1.78
CA ARG A 34 5.48 4.93 3.15
C ARG A 34 4.36 5.63 3.91
N ALA A 35 4.29 6.95 3.86
CA ALA A 35 3.25 7.73 4.56
C ALA A 35 1.84 7.34 4.09
N ARG A 36 1.62 7.23 2.78
CA ARG A 36 0.33 6.75 2.24
C ARG A 36 0.02 5.32 2.70
N ASN A 37 0.97 4.41 2.58
CA ASN A 37 0.79 3.02 3.00
C ASN A 37 0.51 2.92 4.51
N CYS A 38 1.10 3.79 5.33
CA CYS A 38 0.84 3.83 6.76
C CYS A 38 -0.59 4.30 7.08
N GLY A 39 -1.11 5.26 6.31
CA GLY A 39 -2.52 5.65 6.37
C GLY A 39 -3.45 4.48 6.04
N TYR A 40 -3.18 3.75 4.95
CA TYR A 40 -3.94 2.54 4.61
C TYR A 40 -3.85 1.47 5.69
N TYR A 41 -2.66 1.24 6.24
CA TYR A 41 -2.45 0.28 7.31
C TYR A 41 -3.28 0.61 8.56
N ARG A 42 -3.34 1.89 8.97
CA ARG A 42 -4.18 2.34 10.09
C ARG A 42 -5.65 2.00 9.86
N GLU A 43 -6.17 2.25 8.66
CA GLU A 43 -7.54 1.88 8.32
C GLU A 43 -7.75 0.36 8.31
N MET A 44 -6.80 -0.42 7.78
CA MET A 44 -6.88 -1.88 7.78
C MET A 44 -6.91 -2.44 9.20
N VAL A 45 -6.06 -1.92 10.10
CA VAL A 45 -6.06 -2.29 11.53
C VAL A 45 -7.40 -1.99 12.19
N ARG A 46 -8.00 -0.83 11.91
CA ARG A 46 -9.35 -0.49 12.39
C ARG A 46 -10.39 -1.49 11.89
N HIS A 47 -10.39 -1.83 10.60
CA HIS A 47 -11.32 -2.81 10.04
C HIS A 47 -11.12 -4.22 10.60
N ALA A 48 -9.86 -4.61 10.83
CA ALA A 48 -9.54 -5.90 11.44
C ALA A 48 -10.05 -5.97 12.90
N PHE A 49 -9.96 -4.88 13.67
CA PHE A 49 -10.55 -4.80 15.02
C PHE A 49 -12.08 -4.83 15.04
N GLU A 50 -12.73 -4.45 13.95
CA GLU A 50 -14.19 -4.61 13.81
C GLU A 50 -14.57 -6.06 13.46
N SER A 51 -13.68 -6.77 12.76
CA SER A 51 -13.88 -8.17 12.36
C SER A 51 -13.52 -9.17 13.45
N ILE A 52 -12.50 -8.86 14.25
CA ILE A 52 -12.00 -9.67 15.37
C ILE A 52 -12.16 -8.85 16.64
N ASP A 53 -12.88 -9.39 17.64
CA ASP A 53 -13.02 -8.70 18.93
C ASP A 53 -11.64 -8.34 19.48
N LYS A 54 -11.36 -7.03 19.61
CA LYS A 54 -10.09 -6.51 20.14
C LYS A 54 -9.74 -7.10 21.52
N LYS A 55 -10.74 -7.50 22.31
CA LYS A 55 -10.53 -8.15 23.62
C LYS A 55 -10.00 -9.57 23.52
N ALA A 56 -10.12 -10.21 22.34
CA ALA A 56 -9.56 -11.52 22.08
C ALA A 56 -8.05 -11.45 21.76
N LEU A 57 -7.53 -10.30 21.35
CA LEU A 57 -6.10 -10.11 21.09
C LEU A 57 -5.33 -9.99 22.41
N THR A 58 -4.07 -10.43 22.39
CA THR A 58 -3.19 -10.17 23.53
C THR A 58 -2.96 -8.66 23.67
N PRO A 59 -2.96 -8.11 24.90
CA PRO A 59 -2.77 -6.67 25.12
C PRO A 59 -1.45 -6.15 24.52
N ARG A 60 -0.42 -6.99 24.56
CA ARG A 60 0.90 -6.66 24.01
C ARG A 60 0.85 -6.49 22.49
N PHE A 61 0.24 -7.45 21.78
CA PHE A 61 0.12 -7.41 20.33
C PHE A 61 -0.69 -6.20 19.85
N ALA A 62 -1.82 -5.90 20.51
CA ALA A 62 -2.61 -4.71 20.19
C ALA A 62 -1.83 -3.40 20.43
N ALA A 63 -1.02 -3.32 21.49
CA ALA A 63 -0.19 -2.16 21.78
C ALA A 63 0.98 -2.00 20.79
N ASP A 64 1.60 -3.09 20.35
CA ASP A 64 2.69 -3.05 19.37
C ASP A 64 2.20 -2.54 17.99
N HIS A 65 0.96 -2.86 17.61
CA HIS A 65 0.32 -2.31 16.42
C HIS A 65 0.10 -0.80 16.49
N GLU A 66 -0.42 -0.32 17.63
CA GLU A 66 -0.60 1.11 17.87
C GLU A 66 0.74 1.84 17.82
N ALA A 67 1.77 1.30 18.48
CA ALA A 67 3.12 1.86 18.48
C ALA A 67 3.73 1.92 17.07
N PHE A 68 3.52 0.89 16.24
CA PHE A 68 3.98 0.89 14.86
C PHE A 68 3.30 2.00 14.03
N ILE A 69 1.99 2.18 14.21
CA ILE A 69 1.20 3.20 13.52
C ILE A 69 1.64 4.62 13.96
N GLU A 70 1.77 4.86 15.26
CA GLU A 70 2.19 6.15 15.82
C GLU A 70 3.66 6.47 15.51
N GLY A 71 4.50 5.46 15.33
CA GLY A 71 5.86 5.59 14.80
C GLY A 71 5.92 5.89 13.30
N GLY A 72 4.79 6.13 12.63
CA GLY A 72 4.75 6.41 11.19
C GLY A 72 5.09 5.20 10.33
N CYS A 73 4.78 4.00 10.83
CA CYS A 73 5.08 2.72 10.21
C CYS A 73 6.58 2.55 9.89
N LEU A 74 7.43 3.12 10.75
CA LEU A 74 8.85 2.86 10.80
C LEU A 74 9.07 1.76 11.84
N ALA A 75 9.44 0.57 11.36
CA ALA A 75 9.62 -0.60 12.20
C ALA A 75 10.77 -0.39 13.21
N VAL A 76 10.44 -0.31 14.50
CA VAL A 76 11.43 -0.35 15.61
C VAL A 76 11.21 -1.57 16.50
N MET A 77 9.96 -2.02 16.68
CA MET A 77 9.59 -3.14 17.53
C MET A 77 8.68 -4.13 16.79
N PRO A 78 8.87 -5.45 16.97
CA PRO A 78 7.97 -6.45 16.41
C PRO A 78 6.58 -6.41 17.04
N ALA A 79 5.56 -6.61 16.20
CA ALA A 79 4.27 -7.13 16.64
C ALA A 79 4.29 -8.66 16.46
N CYS A 80 4.78 -9.38 17.48
CA CYS A 80 4.82 -10.83 17.47
C CYS A 80 3.47 -11.40 17.96
N PRO A 81 2.71 -12.15 17.12
CA PRO A 81 1.49 -12.80 17.55
C PRO A 81 1.78 -13.91 18.57
N ALA A 82 0.98 -13.99 19.64
CA ALA A 82 1.18 -14.94 20.74
C ALA A 82 -0.06 -15.82 21.05
N SER A 83 -1.21 -15.51 20.45
CA SER A 83 -2.45 -16.26 20.60
C SER A 83 -3.04 -16.63 19.24
N SER A 84 -3.98 -17.58 19.20
CA SER A 84 -4.73 -17.90 17.97
C SER A 84 -5.47 -16.69 17.40
N ALA A 85 -5.98 -15.81 18.25
CA ALA A 85 -6.63 -14.57 17.83
C ALA A 85 -5.61 -13.58 17.22
N ASP A 86 -4.40 -13.48 17.80
CA ASP A 86 -3.33 -12.64 17.23
C ASP A 86 -2.91 -13.15 15.86
N PHE A 87 -2.77 -14.47 15.68
CA PHE A 87 -2.44 -15.07 14.39
C PHE A 87 -3.54 -14.81 13.35
N ALA A 88 -4.81 -15.03 13.71
CA ALA A 88 -5.92 -14.74 12.79
C ALA A 88 -5.95 -13.27 12.35
N PHE A 89 -5.64 -12.34 13.27
CA PHE A 89 -5.53 -10.92 12.98
C PHE A 89 -4.33 -10.61 12.08
N ALA A 90 -3.16 -11.19 12.37
CA ALA A 90 -1.96 -11.03 11.56
C ALA A 90 -2.14 -11.54 10.13
N ASP A 91 -2.75 -12.71 9.96
CA ASP A 91 -3.04 -13.32 8.67
C ASP A 91 -3.99 -12.46 7.83
N MET A 92 -5.04 -11.93 8.46
CA MET A 92 -5.98 -11.02 7.80
C MET A 92 -5.27 -9.76 7.30
N LEU A 93 -4.49 -9.10 8.16
CA LEU A 93 -3.75 -7.89 7.77
C LEU A 93 -2.69 -8.15 6.71
N LEU A 94 -2.00 -9.29 6.78
CA LEU A 94 -1.04 -9.68 5.76
C LEU A 94 -1.72 -9.80 4.39
N MET A 95 -2.89 -10.45 4.32
CA MET A 95 -3.64 -10.54 3.07
C MET A 95 -4.12 -9.18 2.59
N MET A 96 -4.66 -8.32 3.47
CA MET A 96 -5.09 -6.97 3.10
C MET A 96 -3.95 -6.12 2.52
N THR A 97 -2.77 -6.17 3.14
CA THR A 97 -1.59 -5.40 2.71
C THR A 97 -1.00 -5.92 1.39
N VAL A 98 -0.98 -7.24 1.18
CA VAL A 98 -0.58 -7.85 -0.10
C VAL A 98 -1.56 -7.45 -1.20
N SER A 99 -2.88 -7.56 -0.96
CA SER A 99 -3.92 -7.16 -1.92
C SER A 99 -3.86 -5.67 -2.28
N ALA A 100 -3.45 -4.82 -1.34
CA ALA A 100 -3.24 -3.38 -1.57
C ALA A 100 -1.89 -3.03 -2.21
N ASN A 101 -1.12 -4.03 -2.65
CA ASN A 101 0.20 -3.85 -3.27
C ASN A 101 1.20 -3.07 -2.37
N MET A 102 1.06 -3.21 -1.05
CA MET A 102 1.97 -2.61 -0.07
C MET A 102 3.24 -3.45 0.11
N GLY A 103 3.17 -4.74 -0.23
CA GLY A 103 4.24 -5.73 -0.06
C GLY A 103 4.14 -6.43 1.30
N SER A 104 4.46 -7.73 1.34
CA SER A 104 4.40 -8.54 2.57
C SER A 104 5.33 -8.04 3.68
N THR A 105 6.46 -7.42 3.30
CA THR A 105 7.47 -6.87 4.21
C THR A 105 7.09 -5.52 4.82
N PHE A 106 5.93 -4.96 4.48
CA PHE A 106 5.45 -3.71 5.07
C PHE A 106 4.96 -3.88 6.52
N THR A 107 4.48 -5.07 6.86
CA THR A 107 3.86 -5.36 8.17
C THR A 107 4.88 -5.47 9.30
N PRO A 108 4.51 -5.18 10.56
CA PRO A 108 5.41 -5.28 11.72
C PRO A 108 5.58 -6.72 12.24
N PHE A 109 5.25 -7.73 11.43
CA PHE A 109 5.16 -9.11 11.88
C PHE A 109 6.51 -9.81 11.84
N TRP A 110 7.13 -9.93 13.00
CA TRP A 110 8.21 -10.89 13.24
C TRP A 110 8.24 -11.26 14.71
N CYS A 111 8.83 -12.42 15.02
CA CYS A 111 8.99 -12.88 16.39
C CYS A 111 10.49 -13.06 16.68
N PRO A 112 11.03 -12.42 17.73
CA PRO A 112 12.42 -12.64 18.11
C PRO A 112 12.63 -14.09 18.52
N VAL A 113 13.78 -14.64 18.13
CA VAL A 113 14.23 -15.94 18.63
C VAL A 113 14.45 -15.79 20.14
N LYS A 114 13.90 -16.69 20.96
CA LYS A 114 14.27 -16.74 22.39
C LYS A 114 15.73 -17.14 22.46
N GLU A 115 16.58 -16.35 23.13
CA GLU A 115 17.96 -16.76 23.35
C GLU A 115 17.99 -18.06 24.19
N GLY A 116 18.60 -19.12 23.65
CA GLY A 116 18.75 -20.42 24.32
C GLY A 116 17.84 -21.57 23.88
N GLY A 117 17.33 -21.55 22.63
CA GLY A 117 16.61 -22.68 22.02
C GLY A 117 17.51 -23.81 21.54
#